data_AF-H6NKD9-F1
#
_entry.id   AF-H6NKD9-F1
#
_cell.length_a   1.000
_cell.length_b   1.000
_cell.length_c   1.000
_cell.angle_alpha   90.00
_cell.angle_beta   90.00
_cell.angle_gamma   90.00
#
_symmetry.space_group_name_H-M   'P 1'
#
loop_
_entity.id
_entity.type
_entity.pdbx_description
1 polymer ?
#
loop_
_entity_poly.entity_id
_entity_poly.type
_entity_poly.pdbx_seq_one_letter_code
_entity_poly.pdbx_strand_id
1 'polypeptide(L)' 'MATPRIPQPPDVVTLSVVRNPLTGRRIITGSSVIGSAAPCAALIAPGSRLAPALRCLVRSGFRLIARTQGIWVFRRIR' A
#
# COMPACT_ATOMS: atom_id res chain seq x y z
N MET A 1 -22.16 31.02 -8.02
CA MET A 1 -22.55 29.88 -7.16
C MET A 1 -21.38 28.91 -7.12
N ALA A 2 -20.92 28.49 -5.94
CA ALA A 2 -19.83 27.52 -5.80
C ALA A 2 -20.42 26.10 -5.83
N THR A 3 -19.92 25.25 -6.73
CA THR A 3 -20.32 23.84 -6.79
C THR A 3 -19.79 23.12 -5.55
N PRO A 4 -20.62 22.37 -4.79
CA PRO A 4 -20.13 21.60 -3.67
C PRO A 4 -19.11 20.56 -4.17
N ARG A 5 -17.89 20.58 -3.62
CA ARG A 5 -16.87 19.57 -3.87
C ARG A 5 -17.03 18.47 -2.83
N ILE A 6 -17.35 17.27 -3.28
CA ILE A 6 -17.30 16.07 -2.43
C ILE A 6 -15.83 15.85 -2.03
N PRO A 7 -15.50 15.72 -0.74
CA PRO A 7 -14.14 15.40 -0.31
C PRO A 7 -13.68 14.11 -0.99
N GLN A 8 -12.55 14.15 -1.69
CA GLN A 8 -11.98 12.94 -2.24
C GLN A 8 -11.52 12.03 -1.10
N PRO A 9 -11.81 10.72 -1.14
CA PRO A 9 -11.28 9.79 -0.17
C PRO A 9 -9.75 9.82 -0.20
N PRO A 10 -9.08 9.61 0.95
CA PRO A 10 -7.63 9.57 1.00
C PRO A 10 -7.09 8.38 0.21
N ASP A 11 -5.87 8.52 -0.31
CA ASP A 11 -5.16 7.39 -0.90
C ASP A 11 -4.68 6.46 0.22
N VAL A 12 -5.21 5.24 0.26
CA VAL A 12 -4.86 4.22 1.25
C VAL A 12 -4.51 2.93 0.54
N VAL A 13 -3.40 2.31 0.93
CA VAL A 13 -2.96 1.00 0.42
C VAL A 13 -2.83 0.04 1.59
N THR A 14 -3.59 -1.04 1.55
CA THR A 14 -3.52 -2.13 2.53
C THR A 14 -2.87 -3.34 1.86
N LEU A 15 -1.82 -3.89 2.46
CA LEU A 15 -1.12 -5.07 1.99
C LEU A 15 -1.24 -6.19 3.01
N SER A 16 -1.64 -7.37 2.54
CA SER A 16 -1.50 -8.63 3.28
C SER A 16 -0.17 -9.26 2.91
N VAL A 17 0.61 -9.63 3.91
CA VAL A 17 2.01 -10.06 3.76
C VAL A 17 2.25 -11.31 4.58
N VAL A 18 2.86 -12.30 3.94
CA VAL A 18 3.38 -13.50 4.61
C VAL A 18 4.90 -13.55 4.52
N ARG A 19 5.53 -14.15 5.53
CA ARG A 19 6.95 -14.47 5.48
C ARG A 19 7.11 -15.89 4.94
N ASN A 20 7.83 -16.03 3.84
CA ASN A 20 8.22 -17.34 3.33
C ASN A 20 9.21 -17.97 4.33
N PRO A 21 8.92 -19.16 4.89
CA PRO A 21 9.74 -19.77 5.94
C PRO A 21 11.10 -20.27 5.44
N LEU A 22 11.20 -20.66 4.17
CA LEU A 22 12.44 -21.21 3.57
C LEU A 22 13.44 -20.11 3.20
N THR A 23 12.94 -19.00 2.64
CA THR A 23 13.79 -17.91 2.13
C THR A 23 13.85 -16.70 3.06
N GLY A 24 13.01 -16.67 4.10
CA GLY A 24 12.84 -15.53 4.99
C GLY A 24 12.20 -14.28 4.36
N ARG A 25 11.91 -14.31 3.05
CA ARG A 25 11.40 -13.17 2.27
C ARG A 25 9.93 -12.89 2.59
N ARG A 26 9.54 -11.61 2.61
CA ARG A 26 8.15 -11.19 2.76
C ARG A 26 7.49 -11.03 1.38
N ILE A 27 6.40 -11.74 1.17
CA ILE A 27 5.64 -11.78 -0.08
C ILE A 27 4.24 -11.21 0.19
N ILE A 28 3.76 -10.39 -0.73
CA ILE A 28 2.40 -9.85 -0.69
C ILE A 28 1.44 -10.95 -1.14
N THR A 29 0.44 -11.26 -0.32
CA THR A 29 -0.61 -12.24 -0.65
C THR A 29 -1.91 -11.56 -1.05
N GLY A 30 -2.08 -10.28 -0.72
CA GLY A 30 -3.26 -9.51 -1.07
C GLY A 30 -2.97 -8.01 -1.00
N SER A 31 -3.73 -7.24 -1.77
CA SER A 31 -3.67 -5.78 -1.76
C SER A 31 -5.06 -5.18 -1.92
N SER A 32 -5.34 -4.12 -1.18
CA SER A 32 -6.53 -3.29 -1.36
C SER A 32 -6.13 -1.83 -1.47
N VAL A 33 -6.79 -1.09 -2.35
CA VAL A 33 -6.50 0.32 -2.63
C VAL A 33 -7.78 1.13 -2.54
N ILE A 34 -7.73 2.21 -1.76
CA ILE A 34 -8.73 3.28 -1.75
C ILE A 34 -8.07 4.49 -2.39
N GLY A 35 -8.72 5.14 -3.35
CA GLY A 35 -8.12 6.24 -4.13
C GLY A 35 -7.11 5.72 -5.15
N SER A 36 -5.87 6.18 -5.09
CA SER A 36 -4.81 5.85 -6.03
C SER A 36 -3.52 5.34 -5.37
N ALA A 37 -3.03 4.20 -5.86
CA ALA A 37 -1.71 3.67 -5.53
C ALA A 37 -0.62 4.06 -6.55
N ALA A 38 -0.90 4.92 -7.53
CA ALA A 38 0.06 5.27 -8.57
C ALA A 38 1.32 5.93 -7.99
N PRO A 39 2.53 5.61 -8.50
CA PRO A 39 2.85 4.68 -9.58
C PRO A 39 3.09 3.21 -9.13
N CYS A 40 2.75 2.84 -7.90
CA CYS A 40 3.17 1.59 -7.27
C CYS A 40 2.27 0.38 -7.55
N ALA A 41 1.20 0.52 -8.34
CA ALA A 41 0.17 -0.50 -8.55
C ALA A 41 0.75 -1.88 -8.95
N ALA A 42 1.73 -1.92 -9.86
CA ALA A 42 2.35 -3.17 -10.29
C ALA A 42 3.17 -3.85 -9.18
N LEU A 43 3.75 -3.09 -8.25
CA LEU A 43 4.62 -3.60 -7.21
C LEU A 43 3.85 -4.09 -5.98
N ILE A 44 2.58 -3.70 -5.83
CA ILE A 44 1.71 -4.11 -4.73
C ILE A 44 0.84 -5.33 -5.08
N ALA A 45 0.95 -5.86 -6.31
CA ALA A 45 0.17 -7.02 -6.72
C ALA A 45 0.54 -8.28 -5.90
N PRO A 46 -0.42 -9.20 -5.68
CA PRO A 46 -0.14 -10.50 -5.06
C PRO A 46 1.02 -11.24 -5.74
N GLY A 47 1.85 -11.94 -4.95
CA GLY A 47 3.08 -12.59 -5.39
C GLY A 47 4.31 -11.67 -5.42
N SER A 48 4.11 -10.34 -5.37
CA SER A 48 5.21 -9.39 -5.34
C SER A 48 5.97 -9.41 -4.02
N ARG A 49 7.25 -9.05 -4.08
CA ARG A 49 8.08 -8.89 -2.88
C ARG A 49 7.68 -7.60 -2.15
N LEU A 50 7.59 -7.66 -0.82
CA LEU A 50 7.22 -6.49 -0.02
C LEU A 50 8.27 -5.35 -0.14
N ALA A 51 9.57 -5.67 -0.16
CA ALA A 51 10.61 -4.64 -0.10
C ALA A 51 10.59 -3.63 -1.27
N PRO A 52 10.47 -4.05 -2.55
CA PRO A 52 10.22 -3.13 -3.67
C PRO A 52 8.94 -2.29 -3.51
N ALA A 53 7.83 -2.91 -3.07
CA ALA A 53 6.56 -2.22 -2.86
C ALA A 53 6.68 -1.12 -1.81
N LEU A 54 7.31 -1.41 -0.67
CA LEU A 54 7.57 -0.45 0.39
C LEU A 54 8.37 0.75 -0.11
N ARG A 55 9.46 0.50 -0.85
CA ARG A 55 10.30 1.58 -1.39
C ARG A 55 9.51 2.48 -2.34
N CYS A 56 8.69 1.89 -3.21
CA CYS A 56 7.84 2.67 -4.10
C CYS A 56 6.83 3.53 -3.32
N LEU A 57 6.10 2.92 -2.38
CA LEU A 57 5.08 3.60 -1.58
C LEU A 57 5.69 4.79 -0.82
N VAL A 58 6.79 4.57 -0.10
CA VAL A 58 7.47 5.64 0.65
C VAL A 58 7.96 6.76 -0.29
N ARG A 59 8.58 6.41 -1.42
CA ARG A 59 9.04 7.41 -2.41
C ARG A 59 7.88 8.19 -3.04
N SER A 60 6.69 7.61 -3.05
CA SER A 60 5.48 8.21 -3.64
C SER A 60 4.62 8.97 -2.61
N GLY A 61 5.16 9.22 -1.41
CA GLY A 61 4.50 10.03 -0.37
C GLY A 61 3.58 9.23 0.55
N PHE A 62 3.60 7.90 0.51
CA PHE A 62 2.87 7.09 1.47
C PHE A 62 3.64 6.92 2.77
N ARG A 63 2.91 7.01 3.90
CA ARG A 63 3.41 6.67 5.23
C ARG A 63 2.70 5.44 5.75
N LEU A 64 3.46 4.53 6.38
CA LEU A 64 2.92 3.41 7.13
C LEU A 64 2.18 3.94 8.35
N ILE A 65 0.87 3.68 8.45
CA ILE A 65 0.03 4.13 9.57
C ILE A 65 -0.36 2.99 10.51
N ALA A 66 -0.37 1.74 10.02
CA ALA A 66 -0.63 0.57 10.85
C ALA A 66 0.13 -0.64 10.32
N ARG A 67 0.57 -1.51 11.25
CA ARG A 67 1.18 -2.80 10.94
C ARG A 67 0.83 -3.80 12.02
N THR A 68 0.06 -4.82 11.67
CA THR A 68 -0.36 -5.87 12.60
C THR A 68 -0.59 -7.19 11.86
N GLN A 69 -0.15 -8.31 12.43
CA GLN A 69 -0.44 -9.67 11.92
C GLN A 69 -0.27 -9.86 10.40
N GLY A 70 0.79 -9.29 9.81
CA GLY A 70 1.04 -9.40 8.36
C GLY A 70 0.24 -8.41 7.50
N ILE A 71 -0.66 -7.62 8.08
CA ILE A 71 -1.34 -6.50 7.43
C ILE A 71 -0.53 -5.22 7.62
N TRP A 72 -0.31 -4.50 6.52
CA TRP A 72 0.38 -3.21 6.50
C TRP A 72 -0.51 -2.19 5.80
N VAL A 73 -0.80 -1.08 6.48
CA VAL A 73 -1.68 -0.03 5.97
C VAL A 73 -0.88 1.24 5.77
N PHE A 74 -0.95 1.78 4.56
CA PHE A 74 -0.28 2.99 4.14
C PHE A 74 -1.30 4.06 3.79
N ARG A 75 -1.01 5.31 4.14
CA ARG A 75 -1.79 6.47 3.70
C ARG A 75 -0.88 7.46 2.99
N ARG A 76 -1.30 7.98 1.84
CA ARG A 76 -0.57 9.06 1.18
C ARG A 76 -0.73 10.35 1.96
N ILE A 77 0.39 10.94 2.33
CA ILE A 77 0.44 12.27 2.92
C ILE A 77 0.65 13.23 1.76
N ARG A 78 -0.40 14.00 1.45
CA ARG A 78 -0.32 15.11 0.50
C ARG A 78 0.34 16.31 1.18
#